data_AF-A0A7C6UPV5-F1
#
_entry.id   AF-A0A7C6UPV5-F1
#
_cell.length_a   1.000
_cell.length_b   1.000
_cell.length_c   1.000
_cell.angle_alpha   90.00
_cell.angle_beta   90.00
_cell.angle_gamma   90.00
#
_symmetry.space_group_name_H-M   'P 1'
#
loop_
_entity.id
_entity.type
_entity.pdbx_description
1 polymer ?
#
loop_
_entity_poly.entity_id
_entity_poly.type
_entity_poly.pdbx_seq_one_letter_code
_entity_poly.pdbx_strand_id
1 'polypeptide(L)'
;ARCRNGLSSPYYQPIATLAALNDFESLPKEGKPWGTRFQTGGQYLAGTLPRGGEGKVEFFGTALFRDGEMVGELNGDETRFLLMVRGEFERGFFTVEDPKQPDLIIPLDVRALRKPRIKVILRENKTLIDVNVWLDLDLLAVQSKLRYEQQPLKGLLEEKFQTIVRTGIEDVIRNCQSLNVDVFMFGNHTTKDFLTVPAAENFNWNERFQNAEITVEVKAAIRRTGRQIVL
;
A
#
# COMPACT_ATOMS: atom_id res chain seq x y z
N ALA A 1 9.85 -29.64 -18.46
CA ALA A 1 9.52 -28.42 -17.72
C ALA A 1 8.16 -28.61 -17.05
N ARG A 2 8.08 -28.64 -15.71
CA ARG A 2 6.77 -28.66 -15.03
C ARG A 2 6.21 -27.26 -15.11
N CYS A 3 5.23 -27.01 -15.98
CA CYS A 3 4.35 -25.86 -15.83
C CYS A 3 3.65 -26.00 -14.47
N ARG A 4 4.17 -25.33 -13.45
CA ARG A 4 3.43 -25.15 -12.20
C ARG A 4 2.32 -24.14 -12.48
N ASN A 5 1.09 -24.50 -12.10
CA ASN A 5 -0.05 -23.57 -12.10
C ASN A 5 0.37 -22.28 -11.36
N GLY A 6 -0.04 -21.10 -11.84
CA GLY A 6 0.31 -19.80 -11.23
C GLY A 6 -0.12 -19.61 -9.77
N LEU A 7 -0.79 -20.62 -9.19
CA LEU A 7 -1.15 -20.74 -7.78
C LEU A 7 0.01 -21.17 -6.86
N SER A 8 1.12 -21.69 -7.41
CA SER A 8 2.30 -22.12 -6.64
C SER A 8 3.58 -21.63 -7.32
N SER A 9 4.09 -20.49 -6.84
CA SER A 9 5.38 -19.93 -7.25
C SER A 9 6.43 -20.13 -6.14
N PRO A 10 7.66 -20.56 -6.46
CA PRO A 10 8.74 -20.66 -5.48
C PRO A 10 9.33 -19.29 -5.07
N TYR A 11 8.87 -18.20 -5.70
CA TYR A 11 9.45 -16.86 -5.55
C TYR A 11 8.48 -15.82 -4.98
N TYR A 12 7.19 -16.11 -4.89
CA TYR A 12 6.17 -15.21 -4.35
C TYR A 12 4.83 -15.91 -4.17
N GLN A 13 3.87 -15.26 -3.52
CA GLN A 13 2.51 -15.72 -3.30
C GLN A 13 1.51 -14.92 -4.15
N PRO A 14 0.46 -15.58 -4.70
CA PRO A 14 -0.53 -14.90 -5.52
C PRO A 14 -1.49 -14.06 -4.69
N ILE A 15 -2.09 -13.08 -5.35
CA ILE A 15 -3.13 -12.20 -4.80
C ILE A 15 -4.32 -12.13 -5.74
N ALA A 16 -5.49 -11.77 -5.22
CA ALA A 16 -6.66 -11.46 -6.02
C ALA A 16 -7.42 -10.26 -5.46
N THR A 17 -8.09 -9.49 -6.31
CA THR A 17 -9.02 -8.45 -5.85
C THR A 17 -10.22 -9.11 -5.17
N LEU A 18 -10.56 -8.65 -3.96
CA LEU A 18 -11.73 -9.14 -3.26
C LEU A 18 -13.01 -8.58 -3.89
N ALA A 19 -13.98 -9.46 -4.12
CA ALA A 19 -15.32 -9.11 -4.54
C ALA A 19 -16.32 -9.48 -3.45
N ALA A 20 -17.20 -8.56 -3.08
CA ALA A 20 -18.22 -8.77 -2.08
C ALA A 20 -19.61 -8.38 -2.60
N LEU A 21 -20.64 -9.00 -2.03
CA LEU A 21 -22.03 -8.62 -2.25
C LEU A 21 -22.49 -7.78 -1.07
N ASN A 22 -22.89 -6.55 -1.36
CA ASN A 22 -23.44 -5.66 -0.36
C ASN A 22 -24.94 -5.92 -0.18
N ASP A 23 -25.32 -6.13 1.06
CA ASP A 23 -26.70 -6.10 1.49
C ASP A 23 -27.04 -4.71 2.03
N PHE A 24 -27.76 -3.94 1.21
CA PHE A 24 -28.18 -2.58 1.55
C PHE A 24 -29.28 -2.53 2.62
N GLU A 25 -29.87 -3.66 3.01
CA GLU A 25 -30.80 -3.72 4.13
C GLU A 25 -30.08 -3.75 5.49
N SER A 26 -28.88 -4.33 5.55
CA SER A 26 -28.10 -4.46 6.79
C SER A 26 -26.92 -3.50 6.93
N LEU A 27 -26.48 -2.86 5.84
CA LEU A 27 -25.33 -1.96 5.87
C LEU A 27 -25.73 -0.50 6.20
N PRO A 28 -24.93 0.22 7.00
CA PRO A 28 -25.12 1.66 7.20
C PRO A 28 -25.04 2.37 5.85
N LYS A 29 -26.12 3.07 5.45
CA LYS A 29 -26.13 3.91 4.23
C LYS A 29 -25.12 5.06 4.30
N GLU A 30 -24.77 5.45 5.51
CA GLU A 30 -23.75 6.45 5.82
C GLU A 30 -22.73 5.82 6.76
N GLY A 31 -21.44 6.09 6.54
CA GLY A 31 -20.41 5.77 7.53
C GLY A 31 -20.71 6.50 8.85
N LYS A 32 -20.17 6.00 9.97
CA LYS A 32 -20.28 6.74 11.24
C LYS A 32 -19.80 8.18 11.01
N PRO A 33 -20.52 9.21 11.50
CA PRO A 33 -20.05 10.58 11.45
C PRO A 33 -18.60 10.65 11.93
N TRP A 34 -17.78 11.46 11.25
CA TRP A 34 -16.41 11.73 11.69
C TRP A 34 -16.44 12.20 13.15
N GLY A 35 -15.79 11.47 14.05
CA GLY A 35 -15.74 11.83 15.47
C GLY A 35 -14.52 12.69 15.78
N THR A 36 -14.07 12.68 17.04
CA THR A 36 -12.74 13.18 17.44
C THR A 36 -11.60 12.25 17.00
N ARG A 37 -11.67 11.75 15.75
CA ARG A 37 -10.66 10.95 15.04
C ARG A 37 -10.97 10.86 13.55
N PHE A 38 -9.95 11.13 12.73
CA PHE A 38 -9.92 11.01 11.27
C PHE A 38 -10.00 9.54 10.78
N GLN A 39 -10.75 9.28 9.69
CA GLN A 39 -10.84 8.00 8.98
C GLN A 39 -10.43 8.16 7.51
N THR A 40 -9.67 7.24 6.93
CA THR A 40 -9.16 7.39 5.54
C THR A 40 -10.20 7.00 4.48
N GLY A 41 -11.21 6.22 4.86
CA GLY A 41 -12.12 5.53 3.94
C GLY A 41 -11.53 4.25 3.33
N GLY A 42 -10.21 4.03 3.41
CA GLY A 42 -9.55 2.81 2.96
C GLY A 42 -9.52 1.70 4.01
N GLN A 43 -9.79 2.02 5.27
CA GLN A 43 -9.78 1.08 6.39
C GLN A 43 -10.91 0.02 6.39
N TYR A 44 -11.89 0.12 5.49
CA TYR A 44 -12.98 -0.85 5.41
C TYR A 44 -12.52 -2.16 4.76
N LEU A 45 -13.11 -3.27 5.19
CA LEU A 45 -12.96 -4.56 4.51
C LEU A 45 -14.01 -4.69 3.40
N ALA A 46 -13.75 -5.56 2.44
CA ALA A 46 -14.71 -5.89 1.39
C ALA A 46 -16.07 -6.29 1.99
N GLY A 47 -17.16 -5.74 1.48
CA GLY A 47 -18.51 -6.03 1.97
C GLY A 47 -18.95 -5.21 3.18
N THR A 48 -18.05 -4.40 3.75
CA THR A 48 -18.34 -3.53 4.91
C THR A 48 -18.33 -2.04 4.58
N LEU A 49 -18.03 -1.69 3.32
CA LEU A 49 -18.02 -0.31 2.87
C LEU A 49 -19.42 0.31 2.97
N PRO A 50 -19.57 1.45 3.66
CA PRO A 50 -20.84 2.16 3.74
C PRO A 50 -21.11 2.85 2.40
N ARG A 51 -21.88 2.19 1.53
CA ARG A 51 -22.27 2.72 0.22
C ARG A 51 -23.72 2.40 -0.11
N GLY A 52 -24.34 3.29 -0.89
CA GLY A 52 -25.66 3.07 -1.50
C GLY A 52 -25.56 2.87 -3.01
N GLY A 53 -26.71 2.63 -3.66
CA GLY A 53 -26.83 2.50 -5.11
C GLY A 53 -27.47 1.17 -5.53
N GLU A 54 -27.62 0.97 -6.83
CA GLU A 54 -28.27 -0.24 -7.39
C GLU A 54 -27.29 -1.44 -7.48
N GLY A 55 -26.01 -1.16 -7.75
CA GLY A 55 -24.99 -2.20 -7.91
C GLY A 55 -24.57 -2.82 -6.59
N LYS A 56 -24.98 -4.08 -6.34
CA LYS A 56 -24.65 -4.85 -5.13
C LYS A 56 -23.22 -5.39 -5.09
N VAL A 57 -22.55 -5.53 -6.25
CA VAL A 57 -21.18 -6.03 -6.31
C VAL A 57 -20.19 -4.92 -5.98
N GLU A 58 -19.24 -5.23 -5.12
CA GLU A 58 -18.15 -4.37 -4.68
C GLU A 58 -16.80 -5.03 -4.96
N PHE A 59 -15.82 -4.23 -5.40
CA PHE A 59 -14.42 -4.65 -5.48
C PHE A 59 -13.60 -3.78 -4.54
N PHE A 60 -13.07 -4.37 -3.46
CA PHE A 60 -12.33 -3.61 -2.46
C PHE A 60 -11.37 -4.49 -1.68
N GLY A 61 -10.13 -4.06 -1.54
CA GLY A 61 -9.13 -4.86 -0.84
C GLY A 61 -8.50 -5.96 -1.70
N THR A 62 -7.64 -6.76 -1.07
CA THR A 62 -6.85 -7.81 -1.72
C THR A 62 -6.84 -9.09 -0.88
N ALA A 63 -7.18 -10.23 -1.49
CA ALA A 63 -7.02 -11.54 -0.88
C ALA A 63 -5.58 -12.04 -1.04
N LEU A 64 -5.04 -12.62 0.03
CA LEU A 64 -3.68 -13.18 0.08
C LEU A 64 -3.76 -14.70 0.07
N PHE A 65 -2.98 -15.35 -0.79
CA PHE A 65 -3.02 -16.81 -0.94
C PHE A 65 -1.69 -17.47 -0.62
N ARG A 66 -1.76 -18.66 -0.04
CA ARG A 66 -0.62 -19.55 0.15
C ARG A 66 -1.05 -20.99 -0.08
N ASP A 67 -0.28 -21.71 -0.88
CA ASP A 67 -0.52 -23.13 -1.18
C ASP A 67 -1.95 -23.45 -1.69
N GLY A 68 -2.57 -22.49 -2.37
CA GLY A 68 -3.93 -22.61 -2.92
C GLY A 68 -5.06 -22.20 -1.97
N GLU A 69 -4.74 -21.78 -0.75
CA GLU A 69 -5.71 -21.34 0.25
C GLU A 69 -5.61 -19.83 0.49
N MET A 70 -6.75 -19.18 0.76
CA MET A 70 -6.77 -17.78 1.20
C MET A 70 -6.37 -17.74 2.68
N VAL A 71 -5.27 -17.05 2.99
CA VAL A 71 -4.70 -16.99 4.35
C VAL A 71 -4.85 -15.62 5.00
N GLY A 72 -5.32 -14.61 4.25
CA GLY A 72 -5.56 -13.28 4.79
C GLY A 72 -6.14 -12.34 3.74
N GLU A 73 -6.42 -11.12 4.17
CA GLU A 73 -6.89 -10.03 3.33
C GLU A 73 -6.25 -8.71 3.73
N LEU A 74 -6.20 -7.80 2.76
CA LEU A 74 -5.81 -6.40 2.92
C LEU A 74 -7.01 -5.52 2.65
N ASN A 75 -7.22 -4.51 3.49
CA ASN A 75 -8.20 -3.46 3.26
C ASN A 75 -7.79 -2.53 2.09
N GLY A 76 -8.57 -1.48 1.85
CA GLY A 76 -8.31 -0.52 0.77
C GLY A 76 -7.01 0.27 0.92
N ASP A 77 -6.62 0.67 2.12
CA ASP A 77 -5.35 1.39 2.34
C ASP A 77 -4.15 0.46 2.20
N GLU A 78 -4.22 -0.70 2.86
CA GLU A 78 -3.20 -1.74 2.80
C GLU A 78 -2.95 -2.20 1.36
N THR A 79 -4.03 -2.35 0.57
CA THR A 79 -3.95 -2.66 -0.86
C THR A 79 -3.20 -1.56 -1.61
N ARG A 80 -3.43 -0.28 -1.34
CA ARG A 80 -2.70 0.80 -2.01
C ARG A 80 -1.21 0.77 -1.65
N PHE A 81 -0.85 0.50 -0.40
CA PHE A 81 0.54 0.34 0.02
C PHE A 81 1.23 -0.85 -0.66
N LEU A 82 0.54 -1.99 -0.76
CA LEU A 82 0.99 -3.14 -1.56
C LEU A 82 1.29 -2.74 -3.01
N LEU A 83 0.34 -2.07 -3.67
CA LEU A 83 0.48 -1.64 -5.07
C LEU A 83 1.63 -0.65 -5.25
N MET A 84 1.90 0.22 -4.27
CA MET A 84 3.05 1.14 -4.30
C MET A 84 4.39 0.39 -4.30
N VAL A 85 4.52 -0.68 -3.50
CA VAL A 85 5.73 -1.51 -3.45
C VAL A 85 5.89 -2.36 -4.70
N ARG A 86 4.80 -2.86 -5.27
CA ARG A 86 4.81 -3.63 -6.53
C ARG A 86 5.04 -2.75 -7.77
N GLY A 87 4.91 -1.43 -7.63
CA GLY A 87 4.99 -0.50 -8.76
C GLY A 87 3.76 -0.54 -9.67
N GLU A 88 2.64 -0.97 -9.11
CA GLU A 88 1.33 -1.08 -9.78
C GLU A 88 0.38 0.06 -9.37
N PHE A 89 0.76 0.87 -8.38
CA PHE A 89 0.04 2.09 -8.01
C PHE A 89 0.31 3.20 -9.04
N GLU A 90 -0.74 3.71 -9.68
CA GLU A 90 -0.63 4.84 -10.61
C GLU A 90 -0.99 6.17 -9.94
N ARG A 91 -2.20 6.24 -9.36
CA ARG A 91 -2.78 7.44 -8.75
C ARG A 91 -3.83 7.08 -7.71
N GLY A 92 -4.00 7.91 -6.69
CA GLY A 92 -5.07 7.81 -5.72
C GLY A 92 -5.22 9.07 -4.88
N PHE A 93 -6.40 9.28 -4.33
CA PHE A 93 -6.64 10.36 -3.38
C PHE A 93 -6.36 9.86 -1.97
N PHE A 94 -5.56 10.65 -1.24
CA PHE A 94 -5.28 10.46 0.17
C PHE A 94 -5.80 11.66 0.92
N THR A 95 -6.31 11.42 2.12
CA THR A 95 -6.64 12.50 3.05
C THR A 95 -5.71 12.37 4.24
N VAL A 96 -5.16 13.48 4.70
CA VAL A 96 -4.31 13.52 5.90
C VAL A 96 -4.82 14.57 6.86
N GLU A 97 -4.64 14.34 8.15
CA GLU A 97 -4.85 15.37 9.18
C GLU A 97 -3.91 16.55 8.92
N ASP A 98 -4.41 17.78 9.08
CA ASP A 98 -3.59 18.98 8.96
C ASP A 98 -2.53 18.99 10.08
N PRO A 99 -1.23 19.02 9.74
CA PRO A 99 -0.14 18.96 10.73
C PRO A 99 -0.15 20.06 11.81
N LYS A 100 -0.86 21.17 11.60
CA LYS A 100 -0.97 22.30 12.53
C LYS A 100 -2.35 22.44 13.14
N GLN A 101 -3.37 21.86 12.53
CA GLN A 101 -4.75 21.88 13.02
C GLN A 101 -5.38 20.49 12.87
N PRO A 102 -5.05 19.50 13.74
CA PRO A 102 -5.41 18.09 13.55
C PRO A 102 -6.91 17.79 13.41
N ASP A 103 -7.78 18.70 13.84
CA ASP A 103 -9.23 18.61 13.64
C ASP A 103 -9.66 18.87 12.17
N LEU A 104 -8.76 19.34 11.33
CA LEU A 104 -8.97 19.60 9.91
C LEU A 104 -8.19 18.60 9.05
N ILE A 105 -8.62 18.49 7.79
CA ILE A 105 -8.01 17.58 6.82
C ILE A 105 -7.46 18.30 5.60
N ILE A 106 -6.45 17.68 4.99
CA ILE A 106 -5.84 18.07 3.74
C ILE A 106 -5.98 16.91 2.74
N PRO A 107 -6.85 17.03 1.73
CA PRO A 107 -6.91 16.08 0.63
C PRO A 107 -5.73 16.30 -0.34
N LEU A 108 -5.10 15.20 -0.72
CA LEU A 108 -3.96 15.11 -1.63
C LEU A 108 -4.31 14.20 -2.81
N ASP A 109 -3.99 14.63 -4.01
CA ASP A 109 -3.92 13.76 -5.18
C ASP A 109 -2.49 13.23 -5.30
N VAL A 110 -2.34 11.92 -5.14
CA VAL A 110 -1.04 11.24 -5.03
C VAL A 110 -0.82 10.41 -6.28
N ARG A 111 0.35 10.56 -6.90
CA ARG A 111 0.74 9.79 -8.10
C ARG A 111 2.10 9.13 -7.89
N ALA A 112 2.29 7.95 -8.46
CA ALA A 112 3.62 7.38 -8.56
C ALA A 112 4.49 8.23 -9.49
N LEU A 113 5.64 8.69 -8.99
CA LEU A 113 6.60 9.43 -9.81
C LEU A 113 7.37 8.49 -10.74
N ARG A 114 7.68 7.29 -10.26
CA ARG A 114 8.39 6.23 -10.99
C ARG A 114 8.18 4.88 -10.31
N LYS A 115 8.54 3.80 -10.99
CA LYS A 115 8.58 2.46 -10.40
C LYS A 115 9.46 2.45 -9.13
N PRO A 116 9.08 1.69 -8.09
CA PRO A 116 9.88 1.53 -6.89
C PRO A 116 11.20 0.85 -7.23
N ARG A 117 12.22 1.09 -6.39
CA ARG A 117 13.50 0.40 -6.49
C ARG A 117 13.57 -0.60 -5.35
N ILE A 118 13.60 -1.87 -5.73
CA ILE A 118 13.78 -3.00 -4.81
C ILE A 118 15.20 -3.53 -4.97
N LYS A 119 15.97 -3.53 -3.89
CA LYS A 119 17.30 -4.14 -3.85
C LYS A 119 17.28 -5.26 -2.80
N VAL A 120 17.50 -6.49 -3.25
CA VAL A 120 17.67 -7.64 -2.36
C VAL A 120 19.16 -7.97 -2.27
N ILE A 121 19.62 -8.25 -1.05
CA ILE A 121 20.99 -8.63 -0.74
C ILE A 121 20.94 -9.90 0.10
N LEU A 122 21.45 -10.99 -0.46
CA LEU A 122 21.60 -12.25 0.24
C LEU A 122 22.86 -12.21 1.12
N ARG A 123 22.73 -12.57 2.40
CA ARG A 123 23.82 -12.83 3.34
C ARG A 123 23.68 -14.25 3.87
N GLU A 124 24.75 -14.80 4.43
CA GLU A 124 24.80 -16.21 4.87
C GLU A 124 23.60 -16.60 5.77
N ASN A 125 23.20 -15.71 6.69
CA ASN A 125 22.16 -16.01 7.69
C ASN A 125 20.90 -15.12 7.60
N LYS A 126 20.83 -14.18 6.66
CA LYS A 126 19.67 -13.29 6.52
C LYS A 126 19.58 -12.67 5.14
N THR A 127 18.40 -12.17 4.80
CA THR A 127 18.18 -11.40 3.57
C THR A 127 17.87 -9.95 3.95
N LEU A 128 18.54 -9.00 3.29
CA LEU A 128 18.27 -7.58 3.44
C LEU A 128 17.54 -7.08 2.19
N ILE A 129 16.48 -6.30 2.39
CA ILE A 129 15.68 -5.74 1.30
C ILE A 129 15.54 -4.23 1.50
N ASP A 130 16.02 -3.45 0.54
CA ASP A 130 15.79 -2.01 0.49
C ASP A 130 14.63 -1.71 -0.46
N VAL A 131 13.54 -1.16 0.07
CA VAL A 131 12.35 -0.73 -0.67
C VAL A 131 12.35 0.79 -0.77
N ASN A 132 12.44 1.33 -1.97
CA ASN A 132 12.42 2.78 -2.20
C ASN A 132 11.21 3.16 -3.06
N VAL A 133 10.35 4.05 -2.56
CA VAL A 133 9.12 4.50 -3.22
C VAL A 133 9.19 6.01 -3.46
N TRP A 134 8.73 6.46 -4.63
CA TRP A 134 8.70 7.90 -5.01
C TRP A 134 7.31 8.33 -5.44
N LEU A 135 6.79 9.36 -4.78
CA LEU A 135 5.43 9.87 -4.99
C LEU A 135 5.46 11.38 -5.28
N ASP A 136 4.61 11.81 -6.21
CA ASP A 136 4.28 13.22 -6.40
C ASP A 136 2.93 13.50 -5.72
N LEU A 137 2.86 14.65 -5.06
CA LEU A 137 1.66 15.12 -4.35
C LEU A 137 1.15 16.39 -5.03
N ASP A 138 -0.15 16.43 -5.29
CA ASP A 138 -0.87 17.63 -5.70
C ASP A 138 -1.83 18.02 -4.55
N LEU A 139 -1.65 19.22 -4.01
CA LEU A 139 -2.47 19.74 -2.90
C LEU A 139 -3.85 20.17 -3.43
N LEU A 140 -4.93 19.57 -2.95
CA LEU A 140 -6.28 19.84 -3.47
C LEU A 140 -7.01 20.96 -2.73
N ALA A 141 -6.94 20.96 -1.40
CA ALA A 141 -7.56 21.98 -0.56
C ALA A 141 -6.85 22.09 0.80
N VAL A 142 -6.90 23.27 1.41
CA VAL A 142 -6.41 23.51 2.77
C VAL A 142 -7.47 24.27 3.56
N GLN A 143 -8.14 23.58 4.49
CA GLN A 143 -9.24 24.16 5.27
C GLN A 143 -8.73 25.19 6.30
N SER A 144 -7.55 24.97 6.85
CA SER A 144 -6.91 25.85 7.83
C SER A 144 -6.47 27.21 7.27
N LYS A 145 -6.49 27.37 5.94
CA LYS A 145 -5.95 28.54 5.21
C LYS A 145 -4.45 28.79 5.43
N LEU A 146 -3.73 27.82 6.00
CA LEU A 146 -2.28 27.86 6.12
C LEU A 146 -1.61 27.62 4.75
N ARG A 147 -0.43 28.19 4.55
CA ARG A 147 0.29 28.11 3.26
C ARG A 147 1.19 26.88 3.17
N TYR A 148 0.60 25.70 2.98
CA TYR A 148 1.34 24.43 2.77
C TYR A 148 2.07 24.34 1.43
N GLU A 149 1.96 25.38 0.59
CA GLU A 149 2.70 25.53 -0.66
C GLU A 149 4.11 26.08 -0.43
N GLN A 150 4.38 26.64 0.76
CA GLN A 150 5.60 27.37 1.09
C GLN A 150 6.33 26.70 2.26
N GLN A 151 7.66 26.84 2.27
CA GLN A 151 8.45 26.42 3.43
C GLN A 151 8.17 27.34 4.64
N PRO A 152 8.21 26.80 5.88
CA PRO A 152 8.54 25.42 6.25
C PRO A 152 7.35 24.44 6.23
N LEU A 153 6.12 24.93 6.04
CA LEU A 153 4.91 24.11 6.13
C LEU A 153 4.83 23.04 5.04
N LYS A 154 5.29 23.36 3.83
CA LYS A 154 5.43 22.40 2.73
C LYS A 154 6.21 21.16 3.16
N GLY A 155 7.42 21.35 3.71
CA GLY A 155 8.27 20.25 4.17
C GLY A 155 7.62 19.43 5.29
N LEU A 156 6.92 20.10 6.21
CA LEU A 156 6.19 19.44 7.30
C LEU A 156 5.09 18.50 6.76
N LEU A 157 4.31 18.95 5.79
CA LEU A 157 3.25 18.13 5.18
C LEU A 157 3.84 16.97 4.37
N GLU A 158 4.90 17.22 3.60
CA GLU A 158 5.64 16.18 2.88
C GLU A 158 6.18 15.11 3.83
N GLU A 159 6.79 15.49 4.96
CA GLU A 159 7.31 14.56 5.98
C GLU A 159 6.21 13.76 6.67
N LYS A 160 5.10 14.42 7.04
CA LYS A 160 3.92 13.75 7.60
C LYS A 160 3.39 12.69 6.63
N PHE A 161 3.24 13.04 5.34
CA PHE A 161 2.74 12.10 4.33
C PHE A 161 3.73 10.95 4.08
N GLN A 162 5.03 11.23 3.97
CA GLN A 162 6.07 10.20 3.85
C GLN A 162 6.00 9.21 5.02
N THR A 163 5.80 9.70 6.24
CA THR A 163 5.67 8.85 7.43
C THR A 163 4.42 7.97 7.36
N ILE A 164 3.27 8.50 6.96
CA ILE A 164 2.03 7.72 6.79
C ILE A 164 2.24 6.55 5.82
N VAL A 165 2.80 6.84 4.64
CA VAL A 165 3.02 5.80 3.61
C VAL A 165 4.08 4.80 4.05
N ARG A 166 5.20 5.27 4.65
CA ARG A 166 6.28 4.38 5.12
C ARG A 166 5.74 3.41 6.17
N THR A 167 5.06 3.91 7.20
CA THR A 167 4.50 3.07 8.26
C THR A 167 3.43 2.12 7.72
N GLY A 168 2.56 2.59 6.81
CA GLY A 168 1.57 1.74 6.17
C GLY A 168 2.20 0.59 5.36
N ILE A 169 3.27 0.86 4.61
CA ILE A 169 4.01 -0.20 3.90
C ILE A 169 4.66 -1.17 4.90
N GLU A 170 5.31 -0.66 5.94
CA GLU A 170 5.93 -1.50 6.99
C GLU A 170 4.88 -2.40 7.67
N ASP A 171 3.68 -1.89 7.94
CA ASP A 171 2.57 -2.65 8.52
C ASP A 171 2.11 -3.79 7.60
N VAL A 172 1.88 -3.51 6.31
CA VAL A 172 1.49 -4.55 5.34
C VAL A 172 2.59 -5.60 5.21
N ILE A 173 3.86 -5.19 5.19
CA ILE A 173 5.00 -6.10 5.15
C ILE A 173 5.02 -7.00 6.39
N ARG A 174 4.86 -6.44 7.59
CA ARG A 174 4.79 -7.22 8.84
C ARG A 174 3.63 -8.20 8.85
N ASN A 175 2.44 -7.78 8.41
CA ASN A 175 1.27 -8.65 8.28
C ASN A 175 1.59 -9.83 7.35
N CYS A 176 2.12 -9.54 6.16
CA CYS A 176 2.52 -10.55 5.19
C CYS A 176 3.61 -11.50 5.72
N GLN A 177 4.59 -10.99 6.47
CA GLN A 177 5.61 -11.82 7.12
C GLN A 177 5.01 -12.75 8.18
N SER A 178 4.01 -12.30 8.94
CA SER A 178 3.31 -13.12 9.93
C SER A 178 2.53 -14.29 9.33
N LEU A 179 2.07 -14.13 8.08
CA LEU A 179 1.39 -15.17 7.29
C LEU A 179 2.39 -15.98 6.44
N ASN A 180 3.66 -15.58 6.43
CA ASN A 180 4.71 -16.05 5.53
C ASN A 180 4.28 -16.04 4.04
N VAL A 181 3.80 -14.88 3.58
CA VAL A 181 3.36 -14.66 2.18
C VAL A 181 4.08 -13.46 1.55
N ASP A 182 5.01 -13.69 0.64
CA ASP A 182 5.62 -12.64 -0.18
C ASP A 182 4.69 -12.28 -1.34
N VAL A 183 3.79 -11.33 -1.09
CA VAL A 183 2.90 -10.76 -2.12
C VAL A 183 3.52 -9.58 -2.86
N PHE A 184 4.73 -9.17 -2.47
CA PHE A 184 5.47 -8.04 -3.05
C PHE A 184 6.40 -8.46 -4.20
N MET A 185 6.55 -9.77 -4.41
CA MET A 185 7.43 -10.36 -5.42
C MET A 185 8.92 -10.11 -5.18
N PHE A 186 9.33 -9.99 -3.91
CA PHE A 186 10.75 -9.82 -3.56
C PHE A 186 11.60 -11.02 -3.99
N GLY A 187 11.08 -12.24 -3.94
CA GLY A 187 11.81 -13.43 -4.36
C GLY A 187 12.26 -13.39 -5.82
N ASN A 188 11.52 -12.70 -6.70
CA ASN A 188 11.92 -12.50 -8.09
C ASN A 188 13.28 -11.77 -8.18
N HIS A 189 13.60 -10.89 -7.23
CA HIS A 189 14.85 -10.15 -7.19
C HIS A 189 16.04 -10.98 -6.69
N THR A 190 15.81 -12.14 -6.08
CA THR A 190 16.87 -13.07 -5.64
C THR A 190 17.39 -13.94 -6.77
N THR A 191 16.56 -14.18 -7.80
CA THR A 191 16.86 -15.13 -8.89
C THR A 191 18.16 -14.82 -9.64
N LYS A 192 18.50 -13.54 -9.78
CA LYS A 192 19.73 -13.06 -10.45
C LYS A 192 21.02 -13.45 -9.73
N ASP A 193 20.95 -13.83 -8.45
CA ASP A 193 22.12 -14.19 -7.64
C ASP A 193 22.49 -15.68 -7.80
N PHE A 194 21.74 -16.43 -8.61
CA PHE A 194 21.97 -17.85 -8.86
C PHE A 194 22.26 -18.13 -10.33
N LEU A 195 23.22 -19.02 -10.59
CA LEU A 195 23.59 -19.43 -11.95
C LEU A 195 22.54 -20.30 -12.64
N THR A 196 21.69 -20.98 -11.87
CA THR A 196 20.70 -21.94 -12.41
C THR A 196 19.37 -21.85 -11.67
N VAL A 197 18.28 -22.17 -12.38
CA VAL A 197 16.93 -22.22 -11.79
C VAL A 197 16.86 -23.20 -10.61
N PRO A 198 17.39 -24.44 -10.68
CA PRO A 198 17.39 -25.33 -9.52
C PRO A 198 18.12 -24.75 -8.31
N ALA A 199 19.23 -24.02 -8.49
CA ALA A 199 19.91 -23.36 -7.38
C ALA A 199 19.05 -22.27 -6.74
N ALA A 200 18.33 -21.47 -7.54
CA ALA A 200 17.39 -20.47 -7.04
C ALA A 200 16.17 -21.09 -6.34
N GLU A 201 15.62 -22.18 -6.85
CA GLU A 201 14.51 -22.89 -6.20
C GLU A 201 14.95 -23.56 -4.89
N ASN A 202 16.14 -24.16 -4.87
CA ASN A 202 16.71 -24.78 -3.67
C ASN A 202 17.07 -23.75 -2.57
N PHE A 203 17.24 -22.48 -2.93
CA PHE A 203 17.38 -21.40 -1.94
C PHE A 203 16.13 -21.26 -1.07
N ASN A 204 14.97 -21.68 -1.57
CA ASN A 204 13.69 -21.70 -0.88
C ASN A 204 13.29 -20.34 -0.30
N TRP A 205 13.11 -19.36 -1.19
CA TRP A 205 12.78 -17.98 -0.82
C TRP A 205 11.55 -17.89 0.08
N ASN A 206 10.48 -18.60 -0.24
CA ASN A 206 9.22 -18.52 0.49
C ASN A 206 9.38 -18.84 2.00
N GLU A 207 10.27 -19.77 2.38
CA GLU A 207 10.55 -20.06 3.80
C GLU A 207 11.42 -19.00 4.50
N ARG A 208 12.13 -18.19 3.71
CA ARG A 208 13.05 -17.16 4.19
C ARG A 208 12.40 -15.79 4.32
N PHE A 209 11.30 -15.53 3.61
CA PHE A 209 10.64 -14.23 3.57
C PHE A 209 10.27 -13.70 4.96
N GLN A 210 9.69 -14.56 5.82
CA GLN A 210 9.34 -14.22 7.21
C GLN A 210 10.49 -13.61 8.02
N ASN A 211 11.75 -13.96 7.70
CA ASN A 211 12.94 -13.54 8.44
C ASN A 211 13.77 -12.46 7.72
N ALA A 212 13.31 -11.94 6.57
CA ALA A 212 14.01 -10.88 5.86
C ALA A 212 13.96 -9.56 6.66
N GLU A 213 15.09 -8.85 6.73
CA GLU A 213 15.10 -7.45 7.16
C GLU A 213 14.70 -6.59 5.98
N ILE A 214 13.71 -5.73 6.19
CA ILE A 214 13.15 -4.90 5.13
C ILE A 214 13.17 -3.45 5.61
N THR A 215 13.87 -2.61 4.87
CA THR A 215 13.95 -1.17 5.11
C THR A 215 13.14 -0.43 4.06
N VAL A 216 12.27 0.47 4.50
CA VAL A 216 11.36 1.23 3.63
C VAL A 216 11.75 2.70 3.63
N GLU A 217 12.09 3.23 2.46
CA GLU A 217 12.25 4.66 2.22
C GLU A 217 11.15 5.17 1.29
N VAL A 218 10.44 6.20 1.73
CA VAL A 218 9.44 6.90 0.90
C VAL A 218 9.92 8.33 0.69
N LYS A 219 9.95 8.77 -0.57
CA LYS A 219 10.17 10.17 -0.94
C LYS A 219 8.92 10.71 -1.60
N ALA A 220 8.28 11.68 -0.96
CA ALA A 220 7.09 12.34 -1.50
C ALA A 220 7.30 13.85 -1.56
N ALA A 221 6.91 14.47 -2.65
CA ALA A 221 7.09 15.91 -2.85
C ALA A 221 5.83 16.56 -3.44
N ILE A 222 5.45 17.72 -2.92
CA ILE A 222 4.36 18.53 -3.47
C ILE A 222 4.88 19.21 -4.74
N ARG A 223 4.31 18.82 -5.88
CA ARG A 223 4.68 19.35 -7.20
C ARG A 223 3.74 20.43 -7.68
N ARG A 224 2.45 20.29 -7.39
CA ARG A 224 1.44 21.26 -7.76
C ARG A 224 0.56 21.58 -6.57
N THR A 225 0.02 22.76 -6.63
CA THR A 225 -0.98 23.24 -5.69
C THR A 225 -2.16 23.59 -6.58
N GLY A 226 -3.36 23.09 -6.24
CA GLY A 226 -4.56 23.48 -6.97
C GLY A 226 -4.60 25.01 -7.06
N ARG A 227 -4.97 25.57 -8.22
CA ARG A 227 -5.16 27.02 -8.33
C ARG A 227 -6.24 27.42 -7.34
N GLN A 228 -5.86 28.01 -6.21
CA GLN A 228 -6.77 28.84 -5.44
C GLN A 228 -7.10 30.03 -6.35
N ILE A 229 -8.27 29.98 -6.99
CA ILE A 229 -8.91 31.20 -7.46
C ILE A 229 -9.32 31.93 -6.19
N VAL A 230 -8.52 32.90 -5.78
CA VAL A 230 -8.92 33.86 -4.75
C VAL A 230 -10.00 34.71 -5.43
N LEU A 231 -11.27 34.48 -5.08
CA LEU A 231 -12.37 35.39 -5.38
C LEU A 231 -12.41 36.50 -4.33
#